data_AF-A0A3C1FAM3-F1
#
_entry.id   AF-A0A3C1FAM3-F1
#
_cell.length_a   1.000
_cell.length_b   1.000
_cell.length_c   1.000
_cell.angle_alpha   90.00
_cell.angle_beta   90.00
_cell.angle_gamma   90.00
#
_symmetry.space_group_name_H-M   'P 1'
#
loop_
_entity.id
_entity.type
_entity.pdbx_description
1 polymer ?
#
loop_
_entity_poly.entity_id
_entity_poly.type
_entity_poly.pdbx_seq_one_letter_code
_entity_poly.pdbx_strand_id
1 'polypeptide(L)'
;MDLIHRKKNKLTMTIIYVCADWLFTILVLYFAFRAVGIHITAGVLVAGFAVGMVTTLIPILPGGLGAMELAMTAVYSQMGIDWDSALMASLIYRVVYYILPGIVSIFIYWGLQLSSPSSPRKNKNSKGALL
;
A
#
# COMPACT_ATOMS: atom_id res chain seq x y z
N MET A 1 27.43 2.27 -26.99
CA MET A 1 27.25 2.48 -25.53
C MET A 1 26.23 3.60 -25.22
N ASP A 2 25.33 3.94 -26.14
CA ASP A 2 24.42 5.10 -26.03
C ASP A 2 22.94 4.77 -25.69
N LEU A 3 22.61 3.51 -25.42
CA LEU A 3 21.22 3.12 -25.10
C LEU A 3 20.85 3.32 -23.62
N ILE A 4 21.81 3.68 -22.75
CA ILE A 4 21.63 3.77 -21.28
C ILE A 4 21.27 5.19 -20.81
N HIS A 5 21.70 6.24 -21.51
CA HIS A 5 21.62 7.60 -20.95
C HIS A 5 20.23 8.24 -21.01
N ARG A 6 19.31 7.77 -21.88
CA ARG A 6 18.00 8.41 -22.08
C ARG A 6 16.94 8.08 -21.01
N LYS A 7 17.24 7.16 -20.08
CA LYS A 7 16.31 6.71 -19.02
C LYS A 7 16.67 7.15 -17.59
N LYS A 8 17.80 7.85 -17.36
CA LYS A 8 18.16 8.32 -16.00
C LYS A 8 17.03 9.11 -15.35
N ASN A 9 16.34 9.96 -16.11
CA ASN A 9 15.20 10.73 -15.61
C ASN A 9 14.05 9.81 -15.16
N LYS A 10 13.78 8.69 -15.85
CA LYS A 10 12.74 7.73 -15.43
C LYS A 10 13.15 6.98 -14.16
N LEU A 11 14.41 6.58 -14.03
CA LEU A 11 14.92 5.92 -12.82
C LEU A 11 14.88 6.87 -11.61
N THR A 12 15.33 8.12 -11.79
CA THR A 12 15.25 9.15 -10.74
C THR A 12 13.81 9.39 -10.32
N MET A 13 12.86 9.46 -11.26
CA MET A 13 11.45 9.58 -10.90
C MET A 13 10.96 8.36 -10.10
N THR A 14 11.31 7.14 -10.50
CA THR A 14 10.93 5.93 -9.74
C THR A 14 11.46 5.98 -8.31
N ILE A 15 12.72 6.37 -8.12
CA ILE A 15 13.31 6.49 -6.78
C ILE A 15 12.55 7.54 -5.95
N ILE A 16 12.24 8.70 -6.54
CA ILE A 16 11.46 9.75 -5.86
C ILE A 16 10.07 9.23 -5.46
N TYR A 17 9.38 8.51 -6.35
CA TYR A 17 8.07 7.93 -6.03
C TYR A 17 8.16 6.91 -4.89
N VAL A 18 9.17 6.04 -4.88
CA VAL A 18 9.37 5.07 -3.79
C VAL A 18 9.69 5.79 -2.47
N CYS A 19 10.55 6.80 -2.49
CA CYS A 19 10.83 7.58 -1.28
C CYS A 19 9.58 8.31 -0.76
N ALA A 20 8.77 8.87 -1.67
CA ALA A 20 7.52 9.54 -1.31
C ALA A 20 6.49 8.55 -0.74
N ASP A 21 6.41 7.35 -1.30
CA ASP A 21 5.55 6.26 -0.81
C ASP A 21 5.92 5.84 0.62
N TRP A 22 7.21 5.62 0.88
CA TRP A 22 7.70 5.31 2.22
C TRP A 22 7.42 6.44 3.21
N LEU A 23 7.62 7.70 2.80
CA LEU A 23 7.32 8.86 3.63
C LEU A 23 5.83 8.95 3.96
N PHE A 24 4.96 8.77 2.96
CA PHE A 24 3.51 8.75 3.16
C PHE A 24 3.09 7.63 4.10
N THR A 25 3.70 6.45 3.98
CA THR A 25 3.43 5.30 4.84
C THR A 25 3.72 5.62 6.30
N ILE A 26 4.88 6.23 6.58
CA ILE A 26 5.25 6.67 7.93
C ILE A 26 4.30 7.77 8.43
N LEU A 27 3.91 8.71 7.57
CA LEU A 27 2.97 9.77 7.91
C LEU A 27 1.58 9.22 8.26
N VAL A 28 1.07 8.24 7.52
CA VAL A 28 -0.22 7.59 7.84
C VAL A 28 -0.17 6.95 9.21
N LEU A 29 0.93 6.25 9.54
CA LEU A 29 1.10 5.66 10.88
C LEU A 29 1.19 6.74 11.96
N TYR A 30 1.90 7.84 11.71
CA TYR A 30 1.96 8.98 12.62
C TYR A 30 0.57 9.58 12.88
N PHE A 31 -0.22 9.79 11.83
CA PHE A 31 -1.58 10.28 11.96
C PHE A 31 -2.51 9.28 12.63
N ALA A 32 -2.27 7.98 12.47
CA ALA A 32 -3.01 6.94 13.20
C ALA A 32 -2.76 7.03 14.72
N PHE A 33 -1.51 7.21 15.16
CA PHE A 33 -1.21 7.47 16.57
C PHE A 33 -1.85 8.77 17.09
N ARG A 34 -1.82 9.84 16.28
CA ARG A 34 -2.50 11.09 16.60
C ARG A 34 -4.01 10.94 16.71
N ALA A 35 -4.64 10.09 15.88
CA ALA A 35 -6.07 9.82 15.93
C ALA A 35 -6.49 9.09 17.22
N VAL A 36 -5.61 8.24 17.75
CA VAL A 36 -5.79 7.58 19.07
C VAL A 36 -5.45 8.53 20.23
N GLY A 37 -4.93 9.73 19.95
CA GLY A 37 -4.58 10.73 20.96
C GLY A 37 -3.17 10.61 21.53
N ILE A 38 -2.33 9.71 20.99
CA ILE A 38 -0.96 9.48 21.45
C ILE A 38 0.00 10.37 20.66
N HIS A 39 0.88 11.08 21.38
CA HIS A 39 1.97 11.85 20.80
C HIS A 39 3.25 11.03 20.78
N ILE A 40 3.62 10.55 19.60
CA ILE A 40 4.80 9.70 19.42
C ILE A 40 5.92 10.50 18.74
N THR A 41 7.17 10.25 19.15
CA THR A 41 8.34 10.85 18.48
C THR A 41 8.65 10.10 17.19
N ALA A 42 9.23 10.79 16.21
CA ALA A 42 9.55 10.19 14.91
C ALA A 42 10.52 9.00 15.04
N GLY A 43 11.47 9.04 15.98
CA GLY A 43 12.41 7.95 16.22
C GLY A 43 11.73 6.66 16.70
N VAL A 44 10.82 6.77 17.67
CA VAL A 44 10.04 5.64 18.18
C VAL A 44 9.17 5.05 17.07
N LEU A 45 8.45 5.91 16.34
CA LEU A 45 7.60 5.53 15.22
C LEU A 45 8.36 4.73 14.16
N VAL A 46 9.53 5.22 13.72
CA VAL A 46 10.33 4.54 12.69
C VAL A 46 10.90 3.22 13.22
N ALA A 47 11.33 3.16 14.48
CA ALA A 47 11.84 1.93 15.09
C ALA A 47 10.77 0.84 15.14
N GLY A 48 9.57 1.15 15.63
CA GLY A 48 8.46 0.20 15.66
C GLY A 48 8.04 -0.24 14.27
N PHE A 49 7.92 0.70 13.33
CA PHE A 49 7.62 0.39 11.93
C PHE A 49 8.65 -0.54 11.29
N ALA A 50 9.95 -0.30 11.51
CA ALA A 50 11.01 -1.14 10.97
C ALA A 50 10.91 -2.59 11.45
N VAL A 51 10.61 -2.81 12.74
CA VAL A 51 10.40 -4.16 13.28
C VAL A 51 9.17 -4.81 12.66
N GLY A 52 8.06 -4.07 12.55
CA GLY A 52 6.86 -4.55 11.86
C GLY A 52 7.13 -4.99 10.43
N MET A 53 7.92 -4.20 9.68
CA MET A 53 8.32 -4.52 8.31
C MET A 53 9.13 -5.82 8.24
N VAL A 54 10.06 -6.05 9.17
CA VAL A 54 10.81 -7.33 9.24
C VAL A 54 9.87 -8.51 9.46
N THR A 55 8.82 -8.35 10.26
CA THR A 55 7.83 -9.42 10.47
C THR A 55 7.09 -9.80 9.20
N THR A 56 6.88 -8.86 8.27
CA THR A 56 6.24 -9.17 6.97
C THR A 56 7.08 -10.10 6.09
N LEU A 57 8.39 -10.21 6.33
CA LEU A 57 9.27 -11.13 5.63
C LEU A 57 9.06 -12.58 6.06
N ILE A 58 8.43 -12.81 7.21
CA ILE A 58 8.14 -14.15 7.71
C ILE A 58 6.78 -14.59 7.13
N PRO A 59 6.74 -15.58 6.22
CA PRO A 59 5.52 -15.97 5.51
C PRO A 59 4.64 -16.89 6.38
N ILE A 60 4.32 -16.46 7.60
CA ILE A 60 3.45 -17.21 8.53
C ILE A 60 1.98 -17.01 8.14
N LEU A 61 1.63 -15.82 7.61
CA LEU A 61 0.25 -15.43 7.32
C LEU A 61 0.15 -14.87 5.89
N PRO A 62 -0.88 -15.23 5.10
CA PRO A 62 -1.13 -14.63 3.80
C PRO A 62 -1.35 -13.12 3.97
N GLY A 63 -0.47 -12.30 3.37
CA GLY A 63 -0.50 -10.83 3.50
C GLY A 63 0.01 -10.28 4.83
N GLY A 64 0.62 -11.12 5.68
CA GLY A 64 1.21 -10.71 6.96
C GLY A 64 0.22 -10.17 8.00
N LEU A 65 -1.09 -10.31 7.78
CA LEU A 65 -2.17 -9.75 8.61
C LEU A 65 -2.03 -10.15 10.08
N GLY A 66 -2.08 -9.20 11.01
CA GLY A 66 -1.93 -9.43 12.44
C GLY A 66 -0.48 -9.53 12.94
N ALA A 67 0.44 -10.16 12.19
CA ALA A 67 1.82 -10.36 12.67
C ALA A 67 2.58 -9.03 12.80
N MET A 68 2.49 -8.15 11.80
CA MET A 68 3.13 -6.82 11.83
C MET A 68 2.56 -5.96 12.96
N GLU A 69 1.24 -5.98 13.18
CA GLU A 69 0.53 -5.16 14.14
C GLU A 69 0.92 -5.58 15.55
N LEU A 70 0.97 -6.89 15.82
CA LEU A 70 1.43 -7.42 17.10
C LEU A 70 2.90 -7.12 17.34
N ALA A 71 3.76 -7.26 16.32
CA ALA A 71 5.18 -6.93 16.44
C ALA A 71 5.40 -5.44 16.72
N MET A 72 4.71 -4.57 15.98
CA MET A 72 4.73 -3.13 16.21
C MET A 72 4.22 -2.78 17.60
N THR A 73 3.08 -3.34 18.00
CA THR A 73 2.46 -3.11 19.32
C THR A 73 3.41 -3.55 20.43
N ALA A 74 4.08 -4.69 20.29
CA ALA A 74 5.06 -5.17 21.26
C ALA A 74 6.27 -4.23 21.40
N VAL A 75 6.77 -3.69 20.29
CA VAL A 75 7.87 -2.71 20.32
C VAL A 75 7.42 -1.40 20.95
N TYR A 76 6.27 -0.87 20.55
CA TYR A 76 5.72 0.37 21.10
C TYR A 76 5.40 0.26 22.59
N SER A 77 4.91 -0.91 23.03
CA SER A 77 4.66 -1.19 24.43
C SER A 77 5.93 -1.18 25.27
N GLN A 78 7.02 -1.78 24.77
CA GLN A 78 8.33 -1.70 25.43
C GLN A 78 8.90 -0.28 25.46
N MET A 79 8.46 0.60 24.56
CA MET A 79 8.85 2.01 24.52
C MET A 79 7.92 2.91 25.34
N GLY A 80 7.00 2.32 26.13
CA GLY A 80 6.15 3.03 27.10
C GLY A 80 4.79 3.50 26.56
N ILE A 81 4.35 3.00 25.41
CA ILE A 81 3.01 3.28 24.87
C ILE A 81 2.04 2.20 25.33
N ASP A 82 0.81 2.58 25.71
CA ASP A 82 -0.20 1.60 26.10
C ASP A 82 -0.47 0.58 24.97
N TRP A 83 -0.56 -0.69 25.36
CA TRP A 83 -0.74 -1.81 24.42
C TRP A 83 -1.98 -1.61 23.55
N ASP A 84 -3.11 -1.27 24.16
CA ASP A 84 -4.38 -1.09 23.46
C ASP A 84 -4.31 0.07 22.45
N SER A 85 -3.65 1.17 22.84
CA SER A 85 -3.47 2.35 21.98
C SER A 85 -2.56 2.05 20.79
N ALA A 86 -1.46 1.33 21.01
CA ALA A 86 -0.53 0.93 19.95
C ALA A 86 -1.17 -0.07 18.97
N LEU A 87 -1.98 -1.00 19.48
CA LEU A 87 -2.73 -1.94 18.65
C LEU A 87 -3.80 -1.22 17.82
N MET A 88 -4.58 -0.32 18.44
CA MET A 88 -5.55 0.53 17.75
C MET A 88 -4.90 1.34 16.62
N ALA A 89 -3.77 2.01 16.89
CA ALA A 89 -3.08 2.82 15.90
C ALA A 89 -2.55 1.97 14.73
N SER A 90 -1.96 0.79 15.01
CA SER A 90 -1.45 -0.10 13.96
C SER A 90 -2.57 -0.71 13.09
N LEU A 91 -3.72 -1.02 13.67
CA LEU A 91 -4.90 -1.46 12.93
C LEU A 91 -5.47 -0.35 12.03
N ILE A 92 -5.60 0.87 12.55
CA ILE A 92 -6.04 2.04 11.76
C ILE A 92 -5.10 2.26 10.58
N TYR A 93 -3.79 2.24 10.83
CA TYR A 93 -2.77 2.34 9.79
C TYR A 93 -3.00 1.32 8.68
N ARG A 94 -3.26 0.05 9.00
CA ARG A 94 -3.53 -0.99 8.00
C ARG A 94 -4.81 -0.76 7.23
N VAL A 95 -5.91 -0.44 7.92
CA VAL A 95 -7.19 -0.19 7.27
C VAL A 95 -7.02 0.93 6.26
N VAL A 96 -6.39 2.04 6.64
CA VAL A 96 -6.14 3.16 5.73
C VAL A 96 -5.23 2.75 4.57
N TYR A 97 -4.14 2.04 4.86
CA TYR A 97 -3.17 1.64 3.84
C TYR A 97 -3.72 0.62 2.83
N TYR A 98 -4.62 -0.30 3.23
CA TYR A 98 -5.20 -1.28 2.31
C TYR A 98 -6.49 -0.79 1.64
N ILE A 99 -7.35 -0.07 2.36
CA ILE A 99 -8.66 0.34 1.85
C ILE A 99 -8.52 1.52 0.89
N LEU A 100 -7.65 2.51 1.16
CA LEU A 100 -7.51 3.67 0.25
C LEU A 100 -7.10 3.25 -1.17
N PRO A 101 -6.04 2.45 -1.38
CA PRO A 101 -5.68 1.98 -2.72
C PRO A 101 -6.76 1.08 -3.32
N GLY A 102 -7.43 0.27 -2.51
CA GLY A 102 -8.53 -0.59 -2.96
C GLY A 102 -9.70 0.20 -3.53
N ILE A 103 -10.13 1.25 -2.83
CA ILE A 103 -11.19 2.15 -3.27
C ILE A 103 -10.78 2.90 -4.54
N VAL A 104 -9.57 3.47 -4.57
CA VAL A 104 -9.05 4.18 -5.75
C VAL A 104 -8.99 3.24 -6.97
N SER A 105 -8.54 2.00 -6.76
CA SER A 105 -8.51 0.98 -7.81
C SER A 105 -9.90 0.67 -8.37
N ILE A 106 -10.91 0.52 -7.51
CA ILE A 106 -12.32 0.32 -7.91
C ILE A 106 -12.81 1.48 -8.78
N PHE A 107 -12.57 2.72 -8.35
CA PHE A 107 -13.04 3.90 -9.07
C PHE A 107 -12.38 4.03 -10.45
N ILE A 108 -11.07 3.76 -10.53
CA ILE A 108 -10.35 3.75 -11.80
C ILE A 108 -10.89 2.66 -12.72
N TYR A 109 -11.12 1.44 -12.20
CA TYR A 109 -11.65 0.33 -12.99
C TYR A 109 -13.06 0.61 -13.52
N TRP A 110 -13.95 1.21 -12.72
CA TRP A 110 -15.24 1.67 -13.19
C TRP A 110 -15.13 2.79 -14.23
N GLY A 111 -14.24 3.75 -14.04
CA GLY A 111 -13.99 4.82 -15.03
C GLY A 111 -13.48 4.28 -16.37
N LEU A 112 -12.62 3.25 -16.34
CA LEU A 112 -12.13 2.57 -17.54
C LEU A 112 -13.22 1.76 -18.26
N GLN A 113 -14.11 1.10 -17.52
CA GLN A 113 -15.24 0.38 -18.12
C GLN A 113 -16.24 1.31 -18.82
N LEU A 114 -16.45 2.51 -18.27
CA LEU A 114 -17.29 3.55 -18.89
C LEU A 114 -16.64 4.14 -20.16
N SER A 115 -15.32 4.08 -20.25
CA SER A 115 -14.54 4.65 -21.36
C SER A 115 -14.15 3.62 -22.43
N SER A 116 -14.38 2.32 -22.21
CA SER A 116 -14.13 1.29 -23.21
C SER A 116 -15.20 1.35 -24.30
N PRO A 117 -14.86 1.77 -25.53
CA PRO A 117 -15.79 1.70 -26.65
C PRO A 117 -16.07 0.22 -26.90
N SER A 118 -17.36 -0.14 -26.97
CA SER A 118 -17.80 -1.51 -27.21
C SER A 118 -17.07 -2.10 -28.43
N SER A 119 -16.26 -3.14 -28.19
CA SER A 119 -15.55 -3.87 -29.24
C SER A 119 -16.54 -4.34 -30.30
N PRO A 120 -16.39 -3.96 -31.59
CA PRO A 120 -17.29 -4.41 -32.64
C PRO A 120 -17.20 -5.92 -32.80
N ARG A 121 -18.29 -6.61 -32.44
CA ARG A 121 -18.50 -8.05 -32.58
C ARG A 121 -18.20 -8.47 -34.02
N LYS A 122 -17.07 -9.18 -34.24
CA LYS A 122 -16.69 -9.76 -35.53
C LYS A 122 -17.79 -10.72 -36.00
N ASN A 123 -18.54 -10.31 -37.03
CA ASN A 123 -19.57 -11.09 -37.71
C ASN A 123 -18.95 -12.37 -38.28
N LYS A 124 -19.31 -13.52 -37.69
CA LYS A 124 -19.00 -14.86 -38.20
C LYS A 124 -20.23 -15.42 -38.91
N ASN A 125 -20.57 -14.85 -40.06
CA ASN A 125 -21.50 -15.45 -41.02
C ASN A 125 -20.80 -15.60 -42.38
N SER A 126 -19.81 -16.49 -42.45
CA SER A 126 -19.61 -17.28 -43.67
C SER A 126 -20.66 -18.38 -43.70
N LYS A 127 -21.93 -17.98 -43.85
CA LYS A 127 -22.93 -18.84 -44.48
C LYS A 127 -22.91 -18.51 -45.97
N GLY A 128 -21.88 -19.05 -46.62
CA GLY A 128 -21.77 -19.24 -48.06
C GLY A 128 -21.51 -20.71 -48.35
N ALA A 129 -22.15 -21.59 -47.56
CA ALA A 129 -22.59 -22.87 -48.08
C ALA A 129 -23.92 -22.57 -48.79
N LEU A 130 -24.09 -23.06 -50.03
CA LEU A 130 -25.14 -22.71 -51.01
C LEU A 130 -24.76 -21.53 -51.92
N LEU A 131 -23.84 -21.76 -52.87
CA LEU A 131 -24.16 -21.92 -54.30
C LEU A 131 -22.90 -22.42 -55.03
#